data_AF-G4N1Z9-F1
#
_entry.id   AF-G4N1Z9-F1
#
_cell.length_a   1.000
_cell.length_b   1.000
_cell.length_c   1.000
_cell.angle_alpha   90.00
_cell.angle_beta   90.00
_cell.angle_gamma   90.00
#
_symmetry.space_group_name_H-M   'P 1'
#
loop_
_entity.id
_entity.type
_entity.pdbx_description
1 polymer ?
#
loop_
_entity_poly.entity_id
_entity_poly.type
_entity_poly.pdbx_seq_one_letter_code
_entity_poly.pdbx_strand_id
1 'polypeptide(L)'
;MEDSSSSAAERQPLLGPLQPSFSASSSGSTIASFHPGPPSMFTSLKRRLAVSDDSEVNHGFRTTHLINPDIAPMPPSRRIWGRPQYLAFFAIAQFTITAWAASAAILGLGLAVWEAVVALFVSQVFVVTVASATGWVGGEWHVGFTVVQRIIFGQLGSYIGIAIRVTLSVVWYASQAWLGGLCVTAMISSWSRAFLEMPNTFPEDAHVATRDFVGFAVFQLISVPLMWFRPEVAIRPVAIANCVTFCVMLSITAWTCHTAGGVGPLIRAPGPPSPDRAWTWFYAITSGIGAISAGILNQADFTRFAKRQGDQVPGLAFATFVPGTMVPLMGILTASASLVVWDGQPPFWNPLYIVIQWMVDDYTAGRRAAAFFCSLGLVCSQLAENIMGNGYAAGMDLAGLFPRYINIRRGCMICAALSWVVQPWLFYNTSSVFVATMASFSVFLAPLTGIMVTDYFLLRKQKIELSQLYTLDKDGSYFFTHGFNLRAILVWILCFVPAVPGMVGRLNPNISVPDGLVKYNTGNYFFGFFSASLIYYVVVRIFPPKNLGCADPVDMYGTFTEEEARRKTIAPFEPADPNAEPAKLDEAADVPESSNRAAARDV
;
A
#
# COMPACT_ATOMS: atom_id res chain seq x y z
N MET A 1 9.59 91.80 -34.65
CA MET A 1 10.39 91.77 -33.43
C MET A 1 11.22 90.50 -33.50
N GLU A 2 12.35 90.48 -34.22
CA GLU A 2 13.44 91.48 -34.30
C GLU A 2 14.16 91.61 -32.92
N ASP A 3 15.50 91.54 -32.81
CA ASP A 3 16.46 91.45 -33.93
C ASP A 3 17.83 90.78 -33.65
N SER A 4 18.49 90.48 -34.79
CA SER A 4 19.92 90.43 -35.14
C SER A 4 20.99 90.63 -34.03
N SER A 5 22.01 89.75 -33.94
CA SER A 5 23.36 89.84 -34.58
C SER A 5 24.44 90.51 -33.69
N SER A 6 25.76 90.38 -33.89
CA SER A 6 26.60 89.59 -34.82
C SER A 6 27.87 89.08 -34.05
N SER A 7 28.56 87.99 -34.46
CA SER A 7 29.83 87.95 -35.26
C SER A 7 31.03 88.76 -34.71
N ALA A 8 32.32 88.44 -34.89
CA ALA A 8 33.08 87.40 -35.65
C ALA A 8 34.54 87.39 -35.11
N ALA A 9 35.46 86.43 -35.30
CA ALA A 9 35.46 85.04 -35.83
C ALA A 9 36.50 84.22 -34.98
N GLU A 10 37.47 83.38 -35.39
CA GLU A 10 37.99 82.85 -36.67
C GLU A 10 38.80 81.54 -36.43
N ARG A 11 38.54 80.46 -37.18
CA ARG A 11 39.49 79.55 -37.90
C ARG A 11 38.94 78.14 -38.18
N GLN A 12 39.46 77.56 -39.25
CA GLN A 12 39.00 76.38 -40.01
C GLN A 12 40.04 75.23 -39.94
N PRO A 13 39.84 74.01 -40.51
CA PRO A 13 38.86 73.61 -41.53
C PRO A 13 38.06 72.30 -41.30
N LEU A 14 37.12 72.06 -42.23
CA LEU A 14 36.35 70.83 -42.44
C LEU A 14 37.19 69.76 -43.19
N LEU A 15 36.80 68.48 -43.10
CA LEU A 15 36.59 67.61 -44.28
C LEU A 15 36.02 66.21 -43.93
N GLY A 16 35.05 65.74 -44.74
CA GLY A 16 34.84 64.30 -45.00
C GLY A 16 33.83 63.55 -44.11
N PRO A 17 32.92 62.73 -44.68
CA PRO A 17 31.96 61.90 -43.94
C PRO A 17 32.17 60.38 -44.12
N LEU A 18 31.21 59.60 -43.58
CA LEU A 18 30.93 58.15 -43.73
C LEU A 18 31.36 57.24 -42.56
N GLN A 19 30.64 56.12 -42.46
CA GLN A 19 30.66 55.18 -41.33
C GLN A 19 31.89 54.26 -41.36
N PRO A 20 32.49 53.94 -40.20
CA PRO A 20 33.36 52.77 -40.06
C PRO A 20 32.58 51.55 -39.52
N SER A 21 32.76 50.42 -40.18
CA SER A 21 32.50 49.08 -39.66
C SER A 21 33.81 48.41 -39.22
N PHE A 22 33.70 47.24 -38.60
CA PHE A 22 34.76 46.27 -38.28
C PHE A 22 35.65 46.43 -37.03
N SER A 23 36.01 45.22 -36.55
CA SER A 23 37.03 44.81 -35.56
C SER A 23 38.47 45.19 -35.97
N ALA A 24 39.52 45.08 -35.15
CA ALA A 24 39.76 44.35 -33.89
C ALA A 24 40.77 45.17 -33.01
N SER A 25 41.35 44.75 -31.87
CA SER A 25 41.50 43.42 -31.26
C SER A 25 41.72 43.46 -29.73
N SER A 26 41.72 42.27 -29.14
CA SER A 26 42.06 41.87 -27.76
C SER A 26 42.94 42.78 -26.89
N SER A 27 42.44 43.10 -25.70
CA SER A 27 43.16 42.92 -24.43
C SER A 27 42.22 42.28 -23.40
N GLY A 28 42.72 41.34 -22.59
CA GLY A 28 41.87 40.42 -21.82
C GLY A 28 41.53 40.91 -20.42
N SER A 29 40.24 41.06 -20.12
CA SER A 29 39.72 41.11 -18.76
C SER A 29 39.15 39.75 -18.35
N THR A 30 39.86 39.04 -17.46
CA THR A 30 39.41 37.75 -16.93
C THR A 30 38.15 37.95 -16.09
N ILE A 31 36.99 37.54 -16.61
CA ILE A 31 35.76 37.47 -15.82
C ILE A 31 35.98 36.45 -14.70
N ALA A 32 36.00 36.92 -13.45
CA ALA A 32 36.17 36.05 -12.30
C ALA A 32 34.98 35.09 -12.20
N SER A 33 35.24 33.79 -12.35
CA SER A 33 34.22 32.76 -12.19
C SER A 33 33.70 32.79 -10.76
N PHE A 34 32.40 33.09 -10.61
CA PHE A 34 31.73 33.07 -9.31
C PHE A 34 31.56 31.61 -8.87
N HIS A 35 32.62 31.04 -8.27
CA HIS A 35 32.55 29.75 -7.62
C HIS A 35 31.54 29.83 -6.47
N PRO A 36 30.43 29.06 -6.51
CA PRO A 36 29.56 28.98 -5.35
C PRO A 36 30.36 28.43 -4.17
N GLY A 37 30.29 29.11 -3.02
CA GLY A 37 30.99 28.69 -1.81
C GLY A 37 30.61 27.26 -1.41
N PRO A 38 31.47 26.57 -0.62
CA PRO A 38 31.22 25.19 -0.22
C PRO A 38 29.83 25.06 0.40
N PRO A 39 28.99 24.10 -0.05
CA PRO A 39 27.61 24.01 0.38
C PRO A 39 27.56 23.82 1.89
N SER A 40 26.67 24.56 2.56
CA SER A 40 26.49 24.47 4.01
C SER A 40 26.29 23.00 4.43
N MET A 41 26.67 22.67 5.67
CA MET A 41 26.53 21.29 6.19
C MET A 41 25.10 20.73 5.97
N PHE A 42 24.09 21.59 6.10
CA PHE A 42 22.69 21.25 5.86
C PHE A 42 22.36 21.01 4.38
N THR A 43 22.88 21.83 3.45
CA THR A 43 22.74 21.61 2.00
C THR A 43 23.49 20.36 1.52
N SER A 44 24.67 20.11 2.07
CA SER A 44 25.46 18.89 1.82
C SER A 44 24.73 17.64 2.32
N LEU A 45 24.14 17.70 3.52
CA LEU A 45 23.30 16.63 4.07
C LEU A 45 22.02 16.42 3.25
N LYS A 46 21.29 17.49 2.88
CA LYS A 46 20.13 17.40 1.97
C LYS A 46 20.48 16.71 0.64
N ARG A 47 21.64 17.04 0.04
CA ARG A 47 22.11 16.39 -1.20
C ARG A 47 22.52 14.92 -1.00
N ARG A 48 23.12 14.56 0.15
CA ARG A 48 23.45 13.15 0.49
C ARG A 48 22.23 12.29 0.83
N LEU A 49 21.17 12.90 1.37
CA LEU A 49 19.91 12.23 1.69
C LEU A 49 18.96 12.13 0.49
N ALA A 50 19.20 12.88 -0.59
CA ALA A 50 18.40 12.76 -1.81
C ALA A 50 18.41 11.31 -2.37
N VAL A 51 17.36 10.94 -3.09
CA VAL A 51 17.39 9.77 -3.98
C VAL A 51 18.24 10.12 -5.19
N SER A 52 19.09 9.18 -5.63
CA SER A 52 19.91 9.34 -6.83
C SER A 52 19.08 9.25 -8.10
N ASP A 53 19.33 10.14 -9.04
CA ASP A 53 18.78 10.03 -10.40
C ASP A 53 19.26 8.72 -11.06
N ASP A 54 18.33 7.97 -11.65
CA ASP A 54 18.58 6.74 -12.40
C ASP A 54 18.21 7.02 -13.86
N SER A 55 19.21 7.41 -14.65
CA SER A 55 19.01 7.88 -16.03
C SER A 55 18.53 6.80 -16.99
N GLU A 56 18.84 5.53 -16.70
CA GLU A 56 18.36 4.38 -17.49
C GLU A 56 16.87 4.10 -17.22
N VAL A 57 16.42 4.25 -15.97
CA VAL A 57 15.02 4.03 -15.57
C VAL A 57 14.12 5.21 -15.91
N ASN A 58 14.60 6.44 -15.74
CA ASN A 58 13.80 7.66 -15.89
C ASN A 58 13.88 8.29 -17.29
N HIS A 59 14.52 7.67 -18.29
CA HIS A 59 14.73 8.28 -19.62
C HIS A 59 15.30 9.72 -19.57
N GLY A 60 16.11 10.04 -18.54
CA GLY A 60 16.67 11.36 -18.29
C GLY A 60 15.91 12.28 -17.31
N PHE A 61 14.70 11.94 -16.85
CA PHE A 61 13.98 12.78 -15.87
C PHE A 61 14.67 12.80 -14.49
N ARG A 62 15.00 14.01 -14.01
CA ARG A 62 15.57 14.25 -12.67
C ARG A 62 14.54 13.96 -11.57
N THR A 63 15.03 13.57 -10.40
CA THR A 63 14.23 13.38 -9.18
C THR A 63 13.69 14.71 -8.67
N THR A 64 12.37 14.81 -8.52
CA THR A 64 11.69 16.01 -8.02
C THR A 64 10.90 15.72 -6.74
N HIS A 65 9.99 16.62 -6.37
CA HIS A 65 8.99 16.36 -5.32
C HIS A 65 7.78 15.54 -5.84
N LEU A 66 7.67 15.27 -7.14
CA LEU A 66 6.61 14.44 -7.75
C LEU A 66 7.08 13.15 -8.43
N ILE A 67 8.35 13.05 -8.87
CA ILE A 67 8.88 11.87 -9.56
C ILE A 67 10.21 11.39 -8.96
N ASN A 68 10.38 10.07 -8.90
CA ASN A 68 11.64 9.38 -8.63
C ASN A 68 11.63 8.00 -9.34
N PRO A 69 12.77 7.27 -9.42
CA PRO A 69 12.86 5.98 -10.15
C PRO A 69 12.01 4.80 -9.63
N ASP A 70 11.37 4.96 -8.47
CA ASP A 70 10.46 3.97 -7.88
C ASP A 70 8.97 4.27 -8.14
N ILE A 71 8.62 5.53 -8.47
CA ILE A 71 7.23 6.00 -8.71
C ILE A 71 6.97 6.51 -10.15
N ALA A 72 7.99 6.55 -11.00
CA ALA A 72 7.82 6.75 -12.44
C ALA A 72 6.97 5.62 -13.07
N PRO A 73 6.37 5.82 -14.26
CA PRO A 73 5.70 4.75 -15.00
C PRO A 73 6.69 3.62 -15.31
N MET A 74 6.30 2.35 -15.12
CA MET A 74 7.23 1.22 -15.28
C MET A 74 7.50 0.95 -16.77
N PRO A 75 8.73 1.08 -17.28
CA PRO A 75 9.05 0.79 -18.68
C PRO A 75 8.98 -0.71 -18.98
N PRO A 76 8.79 -1.13 -20.25
CA PRO A 76 8.57 -2.54 -20.61
C PRO A 76 9.68 -3.49 -20.15
N SER A 77 10.93 -3.01 -20.08
CA SER A 77 12.10 -3.78 -19.61
C SER A 77 12.00 -4.27 -18.16
N ARG A 78 11.28 -3.55 -17.29
CA ARG A 78 11.08 -3.91 -15.87
C ARG A 78 9.79 -4.72 -15.62
N ARG A 79 8.93 -4.89 -16.61
CA ARG A 79 7.67 -5.66 -16.51
C ARG A 79 7.95 -7.15 -16.58
N ILE A 80 8.34 -7.74 -15.46
CA ILE A 80 8.74 -9.16 -15.42
C ILE A 80 7.67 -10.12 -14.86
N TRP A 81 6.52 -9.64 -14.40
CA TRP A 81 5.45 -10.50 -13.85
C TRP A 81 4.44 -10.92 -14.93
N GLY A 82 4.18 -12.22 -15.03
CA GLY A 82 3.04 -12.79 -15.74
C GLY A 82 2.16 -13.62 -14.79
N ARG A 83 1.24 -14.41 -15.36
CA ARG A 83 0.25 -15.20 -14.60
C ARG A 83 0.84 -16.04 -13.44
N PRO A 84 1.99 -16.75 -13.57
CA PRO A 84 2.56 -17.52 -12.47
C PRO A 84 3.06 -16.65 -11.31
N GLN A 85 3.59 -15.45 -11.61
CA GLN A 85 4.03 -14.50 -10.60
C GLN A 85 2.85 -13.91 -9.83
N TYR A 86 1.77 -13.53 -10.53
CA TYR A 86 0.54 -13.09 -9.88
C TYR A 86 -0.15 -14.20 -9.08
N LEU A 87 -0.18 -15.43 -9.58
CA LEU A 87 -0.66 -16.58 -8.80
C LEU A 87 0.14 -16.75 -7.49
N ALA A 88 1.47 -16.69 -7.55
CA ALA A 88 2.30 -16.77 -6.34
C ALA A 88 2.06 -15.59 -5.37
N PHE A 89 1.90 -14.37 -5.89
CA PHE A 89 1.67 -13.15 -5.12
C PHE A 89 0.31 -13.13 -4.42
N PHE A 90 -0.76 -13.53 -5.10
CA PHE A 90 -2.08 -13.55 -4.49
C PHE A 90 -2.30 -14.78 -3.60
N ALA A 91 -1.60 -15.89 -3.85
CA ALA A 91 -1.69 -17.08 -3.02
C ALA A 91 -0.98 -16.91 -1.66
N ILE A 92 0.11 -16.14 -1.56
CA ILE A 92 0.80 -15.96 -0.27
C ILE A 92 -0.07 -15.24 0.76
N ALA A 93 -0.84 -14.23 0.35
CA ALA A 93 -1.81 -13.57 1.22
C ALA A 93 -2.83 -14.54 1.83
N GLN A 94 -3.19 -15.61 1.10
CA GLN A 94 -4.10 -16.66 1.60
C GLN A 94 -3.36 -17.71 2.46
N PHE A 95 -2.12 -18.07 2.10
CA PHE A 95 -1.27 -18.98 2.87
C PHE A 95 -0.54 -18.25 4.02
N THR A 96 -1.31 -17.55 4.87
CA THR A 96 -0.81 -16.87 6.07
C THR A 96 -1.55 -17.28 7.33
N ILE A 97 -0.88 -17.17 8.48
CA ILE A 97 -1.50 -17.40 9.78
C ILE A 97 -2.68 -16.43 9.99
N THR A 98 -2.59 -15.20 9.48
CA THR A 98 -3.68 -14.21 9.48
C THR A 98 -4.95 -14.73 8.80
N ALA A 99 -4.86 -15.31 7.59
CA ALA A 99 -6.02 -15.79 6.84
C ALA A 99 -6.74 -16.96 7.55
N TRP A 100 -5.95 -17.88 8.13
CA TRP A 100 -6.45 -18.96 8.99
C TRP A 100 -7.12 -18.39 10.26
N ALA A 101 -6.43 -17.50 10.97
CA ALA A 101 -6.90 -16.94 12.22
C ALA A 101 -8.22 -16.16 12.05
N ALA A 102 -8.35 -15.42 10.95
CA ALA A 102 -9.58 -14.71 10.60
C ALA A 102 -10.78 -15.64 10.41
N SER A 103 -10.61 -16.78 9.74
CA SER A 103 -11.72 -17.73 9.51
C SER A 103 -12.17 -18.42 10.80
N ALA A 104 -11.21 -18.81 11.64
CA ALA A 104 -11.49 -19.49 12.90
C ALA A 104 -12.12 -18.53 13.92
N ALA A 105 -11.68 -17.26 13.94
CA ALA A 105 -12.25 -16.22 14.80
C ALA A 105 -13.72 -15.88 14.47
N ILE A 106 -14.14 -16.01 13.19
CA ILE A 106 -15.53 -15.80 12.76
C ILE A 106 -16.51 -16.80 13.41
N LEU A 107 -16.07 -17.98 13.84
CA LEU A 107 -16.90 -18.91 14.62
C LEU A 107 -17.36 -18.31 15.95
N GLY A 108 -16.60 -17.38 16.52
CA GLY A 108 -16.97 -16.61 17.72
C GLY A 108 -18.17 -15.68 17.53
N LEU A 109 -18.65 -15.48 16.30
CA LEU A 109 -19.87 -14.72 16.01
C LEU A 109 -21.17 -15.52 16.21
N GLY A 110 -21.10 -16.83 16.54
CA GLY A 110 -22.28 -17.68 16.72
C GLY A 110 -22.94 -18.15 15.42
N LEU A 111 -22.26 -18.02 14.28
CA LEU A 111 -22.66 -18.64 13.01
C LEU A 111 -22.34 -20.15 13.04
N ALA A 112 -23.19 -20.96 12.39
CA ALA A 112 -22.82 -22.34 12.09
C ALA A 112 -21.68 -22.39 11.06
N VAL A 113 -20.90 -23.47 11.04
CA VAL A 113 -19.73 -23.57 10.15
C VAL A 113 -20.08 -23.33 8.67
N TRP A 114 -21.17 -23.90 8.18
CA TRP A 114 -21.57 -23.72 6.78
C TRP A 114 -21.93 -22.25 6.46
N GLU A 115 -22.51 -21.53 7.41
CA GLU A 115 -22.84 -20.10 7.28
C GLU A 115 -21.56 -19.26 7.17
N ALA A 116 -20.58 -19.53 8.05
CA ALA A 116 -19.27 -18.86 8.03
C ALA A 116 -18.52 -19.12 6.71
N VAL A 117 -18.54 -20.36 6.19
CA VAL A 117 -17.90 -20.72 4.92
C VAL A 117 -18.57 -20.00 3.74
N VAL A 118 -19.90 -19.95 3.67
CA VAL A 118 -20.61 -19.26 2.59
C VAL A 118 -20.43 -17.73 2.70
N ALA A 119 -20.43 -17.16 3.90
CA ALA A 119 -20.12 -15.74 4.11
C ALA A 119 -18.71 -15.36 3.62
N LEU A 120 -17.71 -16.22 3.88
CA LEU A 120 -16.34 -16.04 3.40
C LEU A 120 -16.23 -16.18 1.88
N PHE A 121 -16.94 -17.12 1.26
CA PHE A 121 -17.00 -17.26 -0.20
C PHE A 121 -17.65 -16.03 -0.87
N VAL A 122 -18.75 -15.51 -0.32
CA VAL A 122 -19.39 -14.27 -0.81
C VAL A 122 -18.45 -13.06 -0.66
N SER A 123 -17.70 -12.98 0.43
CA SER A 123 -16.62 -11.99 0.60
C SER A 123 -15.58 -12.12 -0.51
N GLN A 124 -15.09 -13.33 -0.81
CA GLN A 124 -14.09 -13.58 -1.86
C GLN A 124 -14.55 -13.15 -3.26
N VAL A 125 -15.81 -13.44 -3.63
CA VAL A 125 -16.38 -12.98 -4.92
C VAL A 125 -16.23 -11.46 -5.05
N PHE A 126 -16.62 -10.72 -4.01
CA PHE A 126 -16.52 -9.27 -3.99
C PHE A 126 -15.07 -8.76 -3.99
N VAL A 127 -14.18 -9.39 -3.20
CA VAL A 127 -12.74 -9.08 -3.17
C VAL A 127 -12.12 -9.23 -4.57
N VAL A 128 -12.37 -10.34 -5.27
CA VAL A 128 -11.83 -10.58 -6.62
C VAL A 128 -12.32 -9.51 -7.60
N THR A 129 -13.62 -9.18 -7.58
CA THR A 129 -14.19 -8.14 -8.47
C THR A 129 -13.55 -6.78 -8.22
N VAL A 130 -13.48 -6.32 -6.97
CA VAL A 130 -13.02 -4.96 -6.64
C VAL A 130 -11.50 -4.84 -6.74
N ALA A 131 -10.72 -5.86 -6.33
CA ALA A 131 -9.27 -5.86 -6.51
C ALA A 131 -8.86 -5.96 -7.99
N SER A 132 -9.62 -6.66 -8.83
CA SER A 132 -9.41 -6.63 -10.29
C SER A 132 -9.64 -5.22 -10.86
N ALA A 133 -10.62 -4.49 -10.34
CA ALA A 133 -10.93 -3.13 -10.78
C ALA A 133 -9.87 -2.11 -10.33
N THR A 134 -9.48 -2.07 -9.05
CA THR A 134 -8.41 -1.18 -8.56
C THR A 134 -7.05 -1.52 -9.16
N GLY A 135 -6.77 -2.80 -9.42
CA GLY A 135 -5.56 -3.25 -10.09
C GLY A 135 -5.52 -2.92 -11.59
N TRP A 136 -6.65 -2.63 -12.22
CA TRP A 136 -6.73 -2.44 -13.68
C TRP A 136 -5.91 -1.24 -14.17
N VAL A 137 -5.92 -0.12 -13.45
CA VAL A 137 -5.15 1.09 -13.82
C VAL A 137 -3.64 0.83 -13.78
N GLY A 138 -3.14 0.09 -12.78
CA GLY A 138 -1.73 -0.31 -12.74
C GLY A 138 -1.35 -1.23 -13.89
N GLY A 139 -2.22 -2.19 -14.26
CA GLY A 139 -2.00 -3.07 -15.41
C GLY A 139 -2.19 -2.43 -16.80
N GLU A 140 -2.82 -1.24 -16.87
CA GLU A 140 -3.10 -0.53 -18.13
C GLU A 140 -2.13 0.63 -18.39
N TRP A 141 -1.66 1.28 -17.32
CA TRP A 141 -0.90 2.53 -17.35
C TRP A 141 0.41 2.46 -16.55
N HIS A 142 0.69 1.32 -15.89
CA HIS A 142 1.97 1.00 -15.27
C HIS A 142 2.46 1.98 -14.19
N VAL A 143 1.51 2.66 -13.54
CA VAL A 143 1.70 3.55 -12.39
C VAL A 143 1.23 2.91 -11.09
N GLY A 144 1.87 3.27 -9.97
CA GLY A 144 1.52 2.79 -8.62
C GLY A 144 0.34 3.52 -7.99
N PHE A 145 -0.14 3.00 -6.85
CA PHE A 145 -1.26 3.55 -6.08
C PHE A 145 -1.06 5.02 -5.71
N THR A 146 0.16 5.39 -5.32
CA THR A 146 0.54 6.77 -4.95
C THR A 146 0.28 7.78 -6.07
N VAL A 147 0.55 7.38 -7.31
CA VAL A 147 0.28 8.20 -8.51
C VAL A 147 -1.20 8.17 -8.85
N VAL A 148 -1.90 7.04 -8.63
CA VAL A 148 -3.37 6.97 -8.77
C VAL A 148 -4.07 7.90 -7.77
N GLN A 149 -3.53 8.12 -6.55
CA GLN A 149 -4.12 9.09 -5.61
C GLN A 149 -4.10 10.54 -6.13
N ARG A 150 -3.23 10.88 -7.08
CA ARG A 150 -3.22 12.19 -7.77
C ARG A 150 -4.42 12.36 -8.71
N ILE A 151 -4.84 11.27 -9.37
CA ILE A 151 -6.08 11.22 -10.18
C ILE A 151 -7.31 11.57 -9.33
N ILE A 152 -7.34 11.04 -8.10
CA ILE A 152 -8.50 11.07 -7.21
C ILE A 152 -8.55 12.36 -6.38
N PHE A 153 -7.50 12.66 -5.62
CA PHE A 153 -7.47 13.77 -4.68
C PHE A 153 -6.74 15.03 -5.20
N GLY A 154 -6.14 14.98 -6.38
CA GLY A 154 -5.27 16.04 -6.91
C GLY A 154 -3.84 15.94 -6.42
N GLN A 155 -2.92 16.71 -7.03
CA GLN A 155 -1.48 16.57 -6.80
C GLN A 155 -1.10 16.65 -5.31
N LEU A 156 -1.61 17.66 -4.59
CA LEU A 156 -1.34 17.87 -3.16
C LEU A 156 -2.32 17.11 -2.26
N GLY A 157 -3.56 16.91 -2.70
CA GLY A 157 -4.53 16.09 -1.97
C GLY A 157 -4.17 14.60 -1.94
N SER A 158 -3.35 14.13 -2.89
CA SER A 158 -2.90 12.73 -2.97
C SER A 158 -2.28 12.21 -1.68
N TYR A 159 -1.59 13.09 -0.93
CA TYR A 159 -0.98 12.78 0.37
C TYR A 159 -1.99 12.28 1.41
N ILE A 160 -3.28 12.64 1.31
CA ILE A 160 -4.34 12.12 2.21
C ILE A 160 -4.48 10.61 2.02
N GLY A 161 -4.73 10.17 0.78
CA GLY A 161 -4.88 8.74 0.46
C GLY A 161 -3.61 7.93 0.71
N ILE A 162 -2.44 8.53 0.41
CA ILE A 162 -1.14 7.90 0.67
C ILE A 162 -0.90 7.73 2.17
N ALA A 163 -1.10 8.76 3.00
CA ALA A 163 -0.87 8.68 4.45
C ALA A 163 -1.78 7.63 5.15
N ILE A 164 -3.02 7.50 4.70
CA ILE A 164 -3.95 6.45 5.16
C ILE A 164 -3.39 5.07 4.81
N ARG A 165 -2.90 4.89 3.57
CA ARG A 165 -2.34 3.61 3.12
C ARG A 165 -1.03 3.26 3.84
N VAL A 166 -0.13 4.23 4.07
CA VAL A 166 1.10 4.07 4.88
C VAL A 166 0.76 3.57 6.28
N THR A 167 -0.17 4.25 6.97
CA THR A 167 -0.57 3.89 8.34
C THR A 167 -1.03 2.44 8.41
N LEU A 168 -1.85 2.00 7.45
CA LEU A 168 -2.31 0.62 7.40
C LEU A 168 -1.21 -0.36 6.95
N SER A 169 -0.28 0.01 6.08
CA SER A 169 0.90 -0.82 5.78
C SER A 169 1.76 -1.05 7.03
N VAL A 170 1.94 -0.04 7.88
CA VAL A 170 2.67 -0.16 9.17
C VAL A 170 1.92 -1.07 10.16
N VAL A 171 0.60 -0.91 10.29
CA VAL A 171 -0.22 -1.75 11.18
C VAL A 171 -0.24 -3.21 10.72
N TRP A 172 -0.43 -3.45 9.42
CA TRP A 172 -0.38 -4.79 8.85
C TRP A 172 1.02 -5.40 8.91
N TYR A 173 2.07 -4.60 8.72
CA TYR A 173 3.44 -5.06 8.88
C TYR A 173 3.68 -5.54 10.32
N ALA A 174 3.27 -4.76 11.32
CA ALA A 174 3.37 -5.15 12.73
C ALA A 174 2.61 -6.45 13.02
N SER A 175 1.41 -6.58 12.45
CA SER A 175 0.53 -7.75 12.61
C SER A 175 1.17 -9.04 12.06
N GLN A 176 1.66 -9.03 10.81
CA GLN A 176 2.30 -10.22 10.21
C GLN A 176 3.70 -10.48 10.83
N ALA A 177 4.43 -9.44 11.25
CA ALA A 177 5.70 -9.58 11.97
C ALA A 177 5.53 -10.18 13.37
N TRP A 178 4.44 -9.86 14.08
CA TRP A 178 4.10 -10.49 15.37
C TRP A 178 3.88 -11.99 15.23
N LEU A 179 3.05 -12.39 14.26
CA LEU A 179 2.81 -13.81 13.96
C LEU A 179 4.10 -14.52 13.52
N GLY A 180 4.94 -13.88 12.69
CA GLY A 180 6.27 -14.39 12.35
C GLY A 180 7.19 -14.53 13.57
N GLY A 181 7.11 -13.60 14.51
CA GLY A 181 7.78 -13.64 15.81
C GLY A 181 7.36 -14.83 16.66
N LEU A 182 6.05 -15.09 16.75
CA LEU A 182 5.52 -16.27 17.44
C LEU A 182 6.00 -17.59 16.80
N CYS A 183 6.14 -17.66 15.46
CA CYS A 183 6.78 -18.81 14.80
C CYS A 183 8.24 -18.99 15.27
N VAL A 184 9.02 -17.90 15.30
CA VAL A 184 10.42 -17.93 15.77
C VAL A 184 10.50 -18.33 17.24
N THR A 185 9.59 -17.85 18.09
CA THR A 185 9.47 -18.29 19.48
C THR A 185 9.19 -19.78 19.58
N ALA A 186 8.29 -20.33 18.78
CA ALA A 186 8.02 -21.77 18.76
C ALA A 186 9.24 -22.60 18.28
N MET A 187 10.03 -22.08 17.32
CA MET A 187 11.30 -22.69 16.92
C MET A 187 12.33 -22.71 18.07
N ILE A 188 12.54 -21.59 18.78
CA ILE A 188 13.50 -21.52 19.89
C ILE A 188 13.00 -22.35 21.10
N SER A 189 11.70 -22.35 21.35
CA SER A 189 11.05 -23.19 22.37
C SER A 189 11.20 -24.68 22.07
N SER A 190 11.27 -25.09 20.80
CA SER A 190 11.57 -26.47 20.43
C SER A 190 13.00 -26.89 20.75
N TRP A 191 13.92 -25.93 20.91
CA TRP A 191 15.31 -26.19 21.28
C TRP A 191 15.49 -26.22 22.80
N SER A 192 14.92 -25.25 23.53
CA SER A 192 15.11 -25.09 24.98
C SER A 192 13.80 -25.05 25.77
N ARG A 193 13.64 -26.00 26.70
CA ARG A 193 12.51 -26.02 27.65
C ARG A 193 12.51 -24.78 28.54
N ALA A 194 13.68 -24.32 28.97
CA ALA A 194 13.83 -23.10 29.76
C ALA A 194 13.49 -21.81 28.99
N PHE A 195 13.40 -21.87 27.65
CA PHE A 195 12.84 -20.77 26.85
C PHE A 195 11.31 -20.91 26.71
N LEU A 196 10.78 -22.12 26.51
CA LEU A 196 9.34 -22.38 26.51
C LEU A 196 8.67 -21.93 27.83
N GLU A 197 9.29 -22.27 28.96
CA GLU A 197 8.85 -22.03 30.34
C GLU A 197 9.44 -20.73 30.93
N MET A 198 9.93 -19.80 30.09
CA MET A 198 10.52 -18.54 30.53
C MET A 198 9.51 -17.69 31.34
N PRO A 199 9.84 -17.27 32.58
CA PRO A 199 8.98 -16.37 33.36
C PRO A 199 8.71 -15.06 32.63
N ASN A 200 7.48 -14.56 32.70
CA ASN A 200 7.16 -13.25 32.12
C ASN A 200 7.78 -12.13 32.95
N THR A 201 8.39 -11.15 32.28
CA THR A 201 8.98 -9.96 32.89
C THR A 201 8.18 -8.69 32.57
N PHE A 202 7.19 -8.79 31.67
CA PHE A 202 6.21 -7.73 31.45
C PHE A 202 5.04 -7.87 32.43
N PRO A 203 4.41 -6.76 32.85
CA PRO A 203 3.19 -6.81 33.66
C PRO A 203 2.01 -7.34 32.84
N GLU A 204 0.98 -7.85 33.52
CA GLU A 204 -0.12 -8.62 32.90
C GLU A 204 -1.01 -7.77 31.97
N ASP A 205 -1.11 -6.47 32.23
CA ASP A 205 -1.83 -5.46 31.43
C ASP A 205 -1.16 -5.16 30.09
N ALA A 206 0.14 -5.45 29.94
CA ALA A 206 0.84 -5.33 28.67
C ALA A 206 0.42 -6.41 27.65
N HIS A 207 -0.30 -7.46 28.10
CA HIS A 207 -0.82 -8.56 27.28
C HIS A 207 0.22 -9.20 26.34
N VAL A 208 1.45 -9.35 26.84
CA VAL A 208 2.59 -9.89 26.09
C VAL A 208 3.48 -10.73 27.00
N ALA A 209 4.02 -11.83 26.47
CA ALA A 209 5.02 -12.65 27.15
C ALA A 209 6.44 -12.30 26.67
N THR A 210 7.41 -12.21 27.59
CA THR A 210 8.82 -11.91 27.27
C THR A 210 9.40 -12.84 26.19
N ARG A 211 9.10 -14.13 26.30
CA ARG A 211 9.46 -15.17 25.32
C ARG A 211 8.98 -14.85 23.89
N ASP A 212 7.79 -14.28 23.77
CA ASP A 212 7.11 -13.99 22.50
C ASP A 212 7.62 -12.67 21.91
N PHE A 213 7.87 -11.68 22.78
CA PHE A 213 8.54 -10.42 22.43
C PHE A 213 9.98 -10.63 21.91
N VAL A 214 10.72 -11.60 22.47
CA VAL A 214 12.05 -11.99 21.96
C VAL A 214 11.94 -12.61 20.55
N GLY A 215 10.94 -13.46 20.28
CA GLY A 215 10.69 -13.99 18.94
C GLY A 215 10.38 -12.89 17.92
N PHE A 216 9.53 -11.93 18.28
CA PHE A 216 9.24 -10.73 17.47
C PHE A 216 10.52 -9.94 17.14
N ALA A 217 11.38 -9.69 18.13
CA ALA A 217 12.67 -9.02 17.91
C ALA A 217 13.57 -9.77 16.91
N VAL A 218 13.69 -11.09 17.06
CA VAL A 218 14.51 -11.93 16.17
C VAL A 218 13.93 -11.99 14.75
N PHE A 219 12.60 -12.12 14.60
CA PHE A 219 11.93 -12.12 13.31
C PHE A 219 12.14 -10.79 12.54
N GLN A 220 12.09 -9.66 13.24
CA GLN A 220 12.37 -8.34 12.65
C GLN A 220 13.82 -8.28 12.10
N LEU A 221 14.81 -8.76 12.86
CA LEU A 221 16.21 -8.81 12.43
C LEU A 221 16.42 -9.72 11.21
N ILE A 222 15.69 -10.85 11.12
CA ILE A 222 15.70 -11.75 9.96
C ILE A 222 15.04 -11.09 8.74
N SER A 223 14.00 -10.28 8.94
CA SER A 223 13.24 -9.62 7.88
C SER A 223 14.04 -8.52 7.16
N VAL A 224 14.84 -7.74 7.91
CA VAL A 224 15.61 -6.59 7.41
C VAL A 224 16.44 -6.85 6.12
N PRO A 225 17.35 -7.85 6.07
CA PRO A 225 18.17 -8.08 4.87
C PRO A 225 17.35 -8.48 3.63
N LEU A 226 16.19 -9.11 3.83
CA LEU A 226 15.32 -9.57 2.75
C LEU A 226 14.53 -8.41 2.09
N MET A 227 14.37 -7.27 2.77
CA MET A 227 13.78 -6.04 2.19
C MET A 227 14.73 -5.29 1.24
N TRP A 228 16.01 -5.72 1.14
CA TRP A 228 17.00 -5.04 0.29
C TRP A 228 16.91 -5.44 -1.19
N PHE A 229 16.22 -6.54 -1.50
CA PHE A 229 15.90 -6.93 -2.86
C PHE A 229 14.89 -5.95 -3.50
N ARG A 230 14.81 -5.90 -4.83
CA ARG A 230 13.78 -5.11 -5.52
C ARG A 230 12.48 -5.93 -5.63
N PRO A 231 11.27 -5.32 -5.52
CA PRO A 231 10.00 -6.06 -5.48
C PRO A 231 9.78 -6.99 -6.68
N GLU A 232 10.22 -6.61 -7.87
CA GLU A 232 9.96 -7.36 -9.11
C GLU A 232 10.63 -8.74 -9.09
N VAL A 233 11.78 -8.87 -8.41
CA VAL A 233 12.58 -10.10 -8.33
C VAL A 233 12.20 -10.94 -7.10
N ALA A 234 11.76 -10.29 -6.02
CA ALA A 234 11.42 -10.92 -4.73
C ALA A 234 10.30 -11.97 -4.80
N ILE A 235 9.48 -11.97 -5.87
CA ILE A 235 8.39 -12.93 -6.08
C ILE A 235 8.87 -14.40 -6.25
N ARG A 236 10.13 -14.64 -6.62
CA ARG A 236 10.63 -16.00 -6.92
C ARG A 236 10.56 -16.98 -5.72
N PRO A 237 11.09 -16.67 -4.52
CA PRO A 237 10.97 -17.54 -3.35
C PRO A 237 9.52 -17.71 -2.83
N VAL A 238 8.62 -16.76 -3.11
CA VAL A 238 7.22 -16.79 -2.63
C VAL A 238 6.47 -18.04 -3.11
N ALA A 239 6.73 -18.49 -4.34
CA ALA A 239 6.12 -19.72 -4.87
C ALA A 239 6.52 -20.97 -4.06
N ILE A 240 7.74 -21.01 -3.51
CA ILE A 240 8.22 -22.11 -2.65
C ILE A 240 7.59 -22.00 -1.27
N ALA A 241 7.54 -20.78 -0.70
CA ALA A 241 6.88 -20.52 0.59
C ALA A 241 5.41 -20.97 0.58
N ASN A 242 4.66 -20.68 -0.49
CA ASN A 242 3.27 -21.13 -0.66
C ASN A 242 3.13 -22.66 -0.54
N CYS A 243 3.93 -23.42 -1.28
CA CYS A 243 3.89 -24.89 -1.26
C CYS A 243 4.26 -25.47 0.11
N VAL A 244 5.32 -24.95 0.75
CA VAL A 244 5.73 -25.38 2.10
C VAL A 244 4.63 -25.08 3.13
N THR A 245 4.05 -23.89 3.07
CA THR A 245 3.03 -23.43 4.03
C THR A 245 1.73 -24.21 3.88
N PHE A 246 1.28 -24.46 2.65
CA PHE A 246 0.14 -25.33 2.37
C PHE A 246 0.31 -26.71 3.02
N CYS A 247 1.48 -27.35 2.85
CA CYS A 247 1.77 -28.65 3.45
C CYS A 247 1.76 -28.60 4.98
N VAL A 248 2.32 -27.55 5.60
CA VAL A 248 2.28 -27.38 7.07
C VAL A 248 0.86 -27.15 7.58
N MET A 249 0.09 -26.25 6.95
CA MET A 249 -1.30 -25.97 7.31
C MET A 249 -2.19 -27.21 7.21
N LEU A 250 -2.05 -27.97 6.11
CA LEU A 250 -2.72 -29.26 5.94
C LEU A 250 -2.29 -30.27 7.02
N SER A 251 -1.00 -30.31 7.38
CA SER A 251 -0.48 -31.24 8.41
C SER A 251 -1.02 -30.93 9.81
N ILE A 252 -1.09 -29.65 10.21
CA ILE A 252 -1.69 -29.22 11.49
C ILE A 252 -3.19 -29.58 11.51
N THR A 253 -3.90 -29.33 10.40
CA THR A 253 -5.33 -29.69 10.26
C THR A 253 -5.55 -31.19 10.39
N ALA A 254 -4.79 -31.98 9.63
CA ALA A 254 -4.90 -33.43 9.59
C ALA A 254 -4.54 -34.07 10.94
N TRP A 255 -3.48 -33.59 11.61
CA TRP A 255 -3.11 -34.04 12.96
C TRP A 255 -4.25 -33.77 13.95
N THR A 256 -4.77 -32.54 13.99
CA THR A 256 -5.78 -32.15 14.99
C THR A 256 -7.09 -32.91 14.77
N CYS A 257 -7.53 -33.07 13.50
CA CYS A 257 -8.73 -33.86 13.18
C CYS A 257 -8.53 -35.36 13.45
N HIS A 258 -7.33 -35.90 13.23
CA HIS A 258 -7.03 -37.30 13.57
C HIS A 258 -7.07 -37.54 15.08
N THR A 259 -6.41 -36.67 15.87
CA THR A 259 -6.40 -36.76 17.34
C THR A 259 -7.77 -36.52 17.97
N ALA A 260 -8.61 -35.68 17.36
CA ALA A 260 -10.02 -35.49 17.76
C ALA A 260 -10.96 -36.64 17.33
N GLY A 261 -10.47 -37.68 16.63
CA GLY A 261 -11.30 -38.74 16.06
C GLY A 261 -12.27 -38.26 14.96
N GLY A 262 -12.07 -37.06 14.41
CA GLY A 262 -12.93 -36.43 13.43
C GLY A 262 -12.80 -34.90 13.41
N VAL A 263 -13.70 -34.25 12.67
CA VAL A 263 -13.68 -32.80 12.42
C VAL A 263 -14.24 -31.93 13.57
N GLY A 264 -14.33 -32.48 14.78
CA GLY A 264 -14.90 -31.82 15.96
C GLY A 264 -16.42 -31.54 15.90
N PRO A 265 -17.01 -31.01 16.99
CA PRO A 265 -18.46 -30.85 17.12
C PRO A 265 -19.03 -29.64 16.37
N LEU A 266 -18.28 -28.55 16.15
CA LEU A 266 -18.83 -27.30 15.58
C LEU A 266 -19.38 -27.49 14.16
N ILE A 267 -18.82 -28.44 13.41
CA ILE A 267 -19.29 -28.83 12.07
C ILE A 267 -20.75 -29.31 12.05
N ARG A 268 -21.23 -29.88 13.17
CA ARG A 268 -22.60 -30.40 13.31
C ARG A 268 -23.49 -29.54 14.21
N ALA A 269 -22.92 -28.54 14.88
CA ALA A 269 -23.66 -27.68 15.80
C ALA A 269 -24.51 -26.65 15.03
N PRO A 270 -25.83 -26.54 15.32
CA PRO A 270 -26.60 -25.39 14.86
C PRO A 270 -26.11 -24.13 15.61
N GLY A 271 -25.64 -23.11 14.88
CA GLY A 271 -25.22 -21.85 15.48
C GLY A 271 -26.38 -21.19 16.24
N PRO A 272 -26.16 -20.68 17.47
CA PRO A 272 -27.22 -20.30 18.42
C PRO A 272 -28.32 -19.39 17.84
N PRO A 273 -29.56 -19.45 18.37
CA PRO A 273 -30.61 -18.53 17.97
C PRO A 273 -30.19 -17.07 18.22
N SER A 274 -30.28 -16.24 17.18
CA SER A 274 -29.97 -14.80 17.24
C SER A 274 -31.06 -14.04 16.49
N PRO A 275 -31.67 -12.99 17.08
CA PRO A 275 -32.68 -12.18 16.39
C PRO A 275 -32.07 -11.39 15.22
N ASP A 276 -30.78 -11.05 15.30
CA ASP A 276 -30.04 -10.27 14.30
C ASP A 276 -29.16 -11.14 13.39
N ARG A 277 -29.47 -12.45 13.22
CA ARG A 277 -28.63 -13.41 12.46
C ARG A 277 -28.25 -12.92 11.05
N ALA A 278 -29.14 -12.18 10.38
CA ALA A 278 -28.87 -11.56 9.08
C ALA A 278 -27.76 -10.48 9.14
N TRP A 279 -27.73 -9.66 10.21
CA TRP A 279 -26.65 -8.70 10.45
C TRP A 279 -25.36 -9.40 10.89
N THR A 280 -25.43 -10.52 11.61
CA THR A 280 -24.26 -11.37 11.93
C THR A 280 -23.62 -11.93 10.65
N TRP A 281 -24.42 -12.44 9.72
CA TRP A 281 -23.99 -12.86 8.39
C TRP A 281 -23.33 -11.72 7.60
N PHE A 282 -23.99 -10.57 7.52
CA PHE A 282 -23.47 -9.41 6.79
C PHE A 282 -22.16 -8.89 7.40
N TYR A 283 -22.05 -8.92 8.74
CA TYR A 283 -20.81 -8.61 9.45
C TYR A 283 -19.67 -9.55 9.07
N ALA A 284 -19.91 -10.87 9.05
CA ALA A 284 -18.89 -11.85 8.66
C ALA A 284 -18.38 -11.61 7.22
N ILE A 285 -19.28 -11.28 6.28
CA ILE A 285 -18.90 -10.90 4.91
C ILE A 285 -18.03 -9.62 4.93
N THR A 286 -18.47 -8.55 5.60
CA THR A 286 -17.69 -7.29 5.64
C THR A 286 -16.36 -7.43 6.37
N SER A 287 -16.25 -8.30 7.37
CA SER A 287 -15.00 -8.59 8.08
C SER A 287 -14.01 -9.33 7.17
N GLY A 288 -14.49 -10.26 6.33
CA GLY A 288 -13.67 -10.94 5.32
C GLY A 288 -13.10 -9.97 4.29
N ILE A 289 -13.93 -9.05 3.78
CA ILE A 289 -13.47 -8.00 2.86
C ILE A 289 -12.55 -7.01 3.60
N GLY A 290 -12.84 -6.70 4.86
CA GLY A 290 -12.05 -5.84 5.75
C GLY A 290 -10.61 -6.33 5.94
N ALA A 291 -10.43 -7.64 6.15
CA ALA A 291 -9.10 -8.25 6.29
C ALA A 291 -8.19 -8.09 5.06
N ILE A 292 -8.75 -7.92 3.86
CA ILE A 292 -7.97 -7.72 2.61
C ILE A 292 -8.06 -6.26 2.11
N SER A 293 -8.87 -5.42 2.75
CA SER A 293 -9.25 -4.07 2.29
C SER A 293 -8.08 -3.14 1.93
N ALA A 294 -7.00 -3.16 2.71
CA ALA A 294 -5.79 -2.39 2.43
C ALA A 294 -5.10 -2.84 1.13
N GLY A 295 -5.01 -4.16 0.93
CA GLY A 295 -4.51 -4.77 -0.31
C GLY A 295 -5.42 -4.52 -1.51
N ILE A 296 -6.75 -4.48 -1.34
CA ILE A 296 -7.69 -4.09 -2.41
C ILE A 296 -7.38 -2.66 -2.87
N LEU A 297 -7.09 -1.74 -1.94
CA LEU A 297 -6.90 -0.33 -2.28
C LEU A 297 -5.65 -0.09 -3.15
N ASN A 298 -4.51 -0.70 -2.83
CA ASN A 298 -3.22 -0.40 -3.48
C ASN A 298 -2.76 -1.41 -4.55
N GLN A 299 -3.66 -2.22 -5.11
CA GLN A 299 -3.35 -3.21 -6.16
C GLN A 299 -2.46 -2.69 -7.30
N ALA A 300 -2.65 -1.42 -7.70
CA ALA A 300 -1.86 -0.75 -8.73
C ALA A 300 -0.33 -0.82 -8.52
N ASP A 301 0.14 -0.85 -7.27
CA ASP A 301 1.56 -0.96 -6.93
C ASP A 301 2.23 -2.25 -7.42
N PHE A 302 1.45 -3.33 -7.54
CA PHE A 302 1.90 -4.66 -7.95
C PHE A 302 1.44 -5.02 -9.36
N THR A 303 0.28 -4.54 -9.81
CA THR A 303 -0.18 -4.77 -11.19
C THR A 303 0.60 -3.99 -12.23
N ARG A 304 1.29 -2.90 -11.84
CA ARG A 304 2.23 -2.19 -12.74
C ARG A 304 3.41 -3.03 -13.23
N PHE A 305 3.75 -4.13 -12.55
CA PHE A 305 4.80 -5.07 -12.98
C PHE A 305 4.35 -6.05 -14.08
N ALA A 306 3.08 -6.00 -14.49
CA ALA A 306 2.50 -6.95 -15.44
C ALA A 306 3.11 -6.82 -16.85
N LYS A 307 3.45 -7.95 -17.46
CA LYS A 307 3.92 -8.04 -18.85
C LYS A 307 2.87 -7.62 -19.88
N ARG A 308 1.59 -7.83 -19.54
CA ARG A 308 0.41 -7.57 -20.37
C ARG A 308 -0.75 -7.28 -19.42
N GLN A 309 -1.63 -6.36 -19.81
CA GLN A 309 -2.90 -6.16 -19.11
C GLN A 309 -3.67 -7.48 -18.99
N GLY A 310 -4.25 -7.71 -17.82
CA GLY A 310 -5.12 -8.85 -17.53
C GLY A 310 -4.40 -10.10 -17.03
N ASP A 311 -3.07 -10.21 -17.15
CA ASP A 311 -2.31 -11.36 -16.63
C ASP A 311 -2.38 -11.48 -15.10
N GLN A 312 -2.74 -10.40 -14.39
CA GLN A 312 -3.00 -10.41 -12.95
C GLN A 312 -4.32 -11.11 -12.57
N VAL A 313 -5.35 -11.04 -13.42
CA VAL A 313 -6.73 -11.42 -13.04
C VAL A 313 -6.90 -12.93 -12.85
N PRO A 314 -6.38 -13.83 -13.70
CA PRO A 314 -6.45 -15.27 -13.46
C PRO A 314 -5.69 -15.70 -12.19
N GLY A 315 -4.55 -15.06 -11.90
CA GLY A 315 -3.77 -15.32 -10.69
C GLY A 315 -4.51 -14.92 -9.43
N LEU A 316 -5.10 -13.72 -9.43
CA LEU A 316 -5.96 -13.20 -8.36
C LEU A 316 -7.16 -14.11 -8.11
N ALA A 317 -7.96 -14.36 -9.15
CA ALA A 317 -9.18 -15.15 -9.03
C ALA A 317 -8.90 -16.57 -8.53
N PHE A 318 -7.92 -17.28 -9.11
CA PHE A 318 -7.57 -18.63 -8.65
C PHE A 318 -7.09 -18.62 -7.20
N ALA A 319 -6.19 -17.70 -6.83
CA ALA A 319 -5.65 -17.63 -5.48
C ALA A 319 -6.74 -17.34 -4.43
N THR A 320 -7.58 -16.33 -4.66
CA THR A 320 -8.61 -15.91 -3.71
C THR A 320 -9.75 -16.93 -3.59
N PHE A 321 -10.10 -17.67 -4.64
CA PHE A 321 -11.11 -18.73 -4.54
C PHE A 321 -10.55 -20.06 -4.03
N VAL A 322 -9.38 -20.52 -4.50
CA VAL A 322 -8.88 -21.88 -4.19
C VAL A 322 -8.09 -21.89 -2.87
N PRO A 323 -6.82 -21.42 -2.76
CA PRO A 323 -6.17 -21.17 -1.47
C PRO A 323 -7.05 -20.42 -0.47
N GLY A 324 -7.74 -19.37 -0.92
CA GLY A 324 -8.59 -18.53 -0.08
C GLY A 324 -9.85 -19.21 0.46
N THR A 325 -10.34 -20.31 -0.13
CA THR A 325 -11.36 -21.17 0.53
C THR A 325 -10.70 -22.27 1.37
N MET A 326 -9.59 -22.84 0.89
CA MET A 326 -8.92 -23.97 1.53
C MET A 326 -8.35 -23.63 2.92
N VAL A 327 -7.65 -22.50 3.06
CA VAL A 327 -7.04 -22.10 4.34
C VAL A 327 -8.11 -21.75 5.39
N PRO A 328 -9.20 -21.03 5.04
CA PRO A 328 -10.32 -20.86 5.94
C PRO A 328 -11.01 -22.14 6.40
N LEU A 329 -11.20 -23.13 5.52
CA LEU A 329 -11.73 -24.44 5.90
C LEU A 329 -10.78 -25.15 6.87
N MET A 330 -9.47 -25.13 6.63
CA MET A 330 -8.46 -25.67 7.55
C MET A 330 -8.54 -25.01 8.94
N GLY A 331 -8.64 -23.69 8.99
CA GLY A 331 -8.78 -22.95 10.25
C GLY A 331 -10.04 -23.31 11.03
N ILE A 332 -11.19 -23.37 10.35
CA ILE A 332 -12.48 -23.73 10.96
C ILE A 332 -12.50 -25.19 11.43
N LEU A 333 -12.00 -26.14 10.62
CA LEU A 333 -11.91 -27.56 10.96
C LEU A 333 -10.99 -27.77 12.16
N THR A 334 -9.84 -27.10 12.21
CA THR A 334 -8.88 -27.23 13.30
C THR A 334 -9.42 -26.62 14.59
N ALA A 335 -10.05 -25.44 14.53
CA ALA A 335 -10.70 -24.82 15.68
C ALA A 335 -11.81 -25.73 16.24
N SER A 336 -12.64 -26.32 15.37
CA SER A 336 -13.66 -27.31 15.74
C SER A 336 -13.04 -28.55 16.41
N ALA A 337 -12.00 -29.15 15.82
CA ALA A 337 -11.34 -30.33 16.35
C ALA A 337 -10.62 -30.06 17.68
N SER A 338 -10.05 -28.87 17.88
CA SER A 338 -9.31 -28.51 19.11
C SER A 338 -10.14 -28.66 20.39
N LEU A 339 -11.46 -28.44 20.31
CA LEU A 339 -12.39 -28.65 21.43
C LEU A 339 -12.40 -30.09 21.97
N VAL A 340 -12.05 -31.07 21.14
CA VAL A 340 -12.00 -32.51 21.52
C VAL A 340 -10.59 -32.91 21.96
N VAL A 341 -9.55 -32.27 21.40
CA VAL A 341 -8.14 -32.56 21.73
C VAL A 341 -7.76 -32.03 23.13
N TRP A 342 -8.36 -30.91 23.56
CA TRP A 342 -8.08 -30.27 24.85
C TRP A 342 -9.35 -30.06 25.69
N ASP A 343 -10.17 -31.11 25.83
CA ASP A 343 -11.27 -31.24 26.81
C ASP A 343 -12.18 -30.01 26.97
N GLY A 344 -12.62 -29.42 25.86
CA GLY A 344 -13.57 -28.30 25.84
C GLY A 344 -12.97 -26.92 26.17
N GLN A 345 -11.65 -26.76 26.19
CA GLN A 345 -11.02 -25.43 26.21
C GLN A 345 -11.49 -24.56 25.01
N PRO A 346 -11.44 -23.21 25.12
CA PRO A 346 -11.82 -22.32 24.03
C PRO A 346 -11.10 -22.66 22.70
N PRO A 347 -11.80 -22.64 21.56
CA PRO A 347 -11.27 -23.21 20.32
C PRO A 347 -10.02 -22.45 19.84
N PHE A 348 -8.94 -23.19 19.55
CA PHE A 348 -7.69 -22.59 19.11
C PHE A 348 -7.81 -22.05 17.68
N TRP A 349 -8.04 -20.75 17.58
CA TRP A 349 -8.21 -20.02 16.33
C TRP A 349 -6.87 -19.69 15.65
N ASN A 350 -5.79 -19.53 16.41
CA ASN A 350 -4.44 -19.32 15.88
C ASN A 350 -3.65 -20.65 15.88
N PRO A 351 -3.12 -21.11 14.73
CA PRO A 351 -2.41 -22.39 14.61
C PRO A 351 -1.10 -22.43 15.41
N LEU A 352 -0.51 -21.29 15.75
CA LEU A 352 0.69 -21.25 16.59
C LEU A 352 0.42 -21.61 18.05
N TYR A 353 -0.80 -21.38 18.56
CA TYR A 353 -1.16 -21.83 19.90
C TYR A 353 -1.15 -23.36 19.96
N ILE A 354 -1.65 -24.05 18.93
CA ILE A 354 -1.56 -25.51 18.79
C ILE A 354 -0.10 -25.99 18.76
N VAL A 355 0.74 -25.33 17.94
CA VAL A 355 2.16 -25.70 17.79
C VAL A 355 2.96 -25.49 19.08
N ILE A 356 2.64 -24.47 19.88
CA ILE A 356 3.22 -24.27 21.21
C ILE A 356 2.64 -25.27 22.22
N GLN A 357 1.32 -25.49 22.21
CA GLN A 357 0.63 -26.39 23.13
C GLN A 357 1.16 -27.82 23.01
N TRP A 358 1.48 -28.30 21.80
CA TRP A 358 2.16 -29.58 21.58
C TRP A 358 3.43 -29.79 22.43
N MET A 359 4.17 -28.73 22.75
CA MET A 359 5.39 -28.78 23.56
C MET A 359 5.13 -28.54 25.06
N VAL A 360 3.99 -27.93 25.40
CA VAL A 360 3.51 -27.73 26.78
C VAL A 360 2.87 -29.02 27.31
N ASP A 361 2.05 -29.69 26.50
CA ASP A 361 1.44 -30.99 26.80
C ASP A 361 2.51 -32.07 27.02
N ASP A 362 3.51 -32.13 26.13
CA ASP A 362 4.59 -33.10 26.17
C ASP A 362 5.86 -32.59 25.46
N TYR A 363 6.97 -32.46 26.19
CA TYR A 363 8.24 -31.95 25.65
C TYR A 363 9.12 -33.05 25.02
N THR A 364 8.53 -34.11 24.44
CA THR A 364 9.30 -35.17 23.74
C THR A 364 9.97 -34.68 22.45
N ALA A 365 11.01 -35.40 22.03
CA ALA A 365 11.74 -35.12 20.79
C ALA A 365 10.84 -35.09 19.54
N GLY A 366 9.79 -35.93 19.48
CA GLY A 366 8.82 -35.93 18.38
C GLY A 366 7.98 -34.66 18.33
N ARG A 367 7.43 -34.22 19.47
CA ARG A 367 6.66 -32.97 19.60
C ARG A 367 7.50 -31.75 19.24
N ARG A 368 8.73 -31.69 19.76
CA ARG A 368 9.70 -30.63 19.45
C ARG A 368 10.07 -30.58 17.97
N ALA A 369 10.33 -31.73 17.33
CA ALA A 369 10.62 -31.78 15.91
C ALA A 369 9.43 -31.34 15.04
N ALA A 370 8.22 -31.82 15.36
CA ALA A 370 6.99 -31.39 14.68
C ALA A 370 6.78 -29.87 14.81
N ALA A 371 6.94 -29.33 16.02
CA ALA A 371 6.82 -27.90 16.27
C ALA A 371 7.88 -27.08 15.52
N PHE A 372 9.14 -27.54 15.49
CA PHE A 372 10.21 -26.90 14.74
C PHE A 372 9.91 -26.81 13.24
N PHE A 373 9.59 -27.93 12.59
CA PHE A 373 9.37 -27.96 11.13
C PHE A 373 8.08 -27.24 10.72
N CYS A 374 7.01 -27.33 11.52
CA CYS A 374 5.79 -26.53 11.27
C CYS A 374 6.10 -25.03 11.39
N SER A 375 6.76 -24.62 12.47
CA SER A 375 7.10 -23.20 12.69
C SER A 375 8.04 -22.66 11.63
N LEU A 376 9.02 -23.44 11.16
CA LEU A 376 9.91 -23.06 10.06
C LEU A 376 9.15 -22.79 8.76
N GLY A 377 8.20 -23.67 8.39
CA GLY A 377 7.36 -23.45 7.22
C GLY A 377 6.47 -22.21 7.34
N LEU A 378 5.93 -21.96 8.55
CA LEU A 378 5.16 -20.75 8.83
C LEU A 378 6.03 -19.48 8.86
N VAL A 379 7.29 -19.52 9.31
CA VAL A 379 8.25 -18.41 9.17
C VAL A 379 8.44 -18.05 7.70
N CYS A 380 8.60 -19.05 6.82
CA CYS A 380 8.73 -18.80 5.38
C CYS A 380 7.51 -18.06 4.80
N SER A 381 6.30 -18.41 5.25
CA SER A 381 5.07 -17.72 4.86
C SER A 381 5.02 -16.28 5.40
N GLN A 382 5.27 -16.09 6.69
CA GLN A 382 5.19 -14.78 7.32
C GLN A 382 6.29 -13.82 6.82
N LEU A 383 7.50 -14.30 6.50
CA LEU A 383 8.52 -13.48 5.84
C LEU A 383 8.10 -13.08 4.43
N ALA A 384 7.58 -14.02 3.63
CA ALA A 384 7.16 -13.77 2.26
C ALA A 384 6.01 -12.76 2.21
N GLU A 385 4.93 -12.99 2.96
CA GLU A 385 3.79 -12.06 3.00
C GLU A 385 4.20 -10.71 3.57
N ASN A 386 4.89 -10.67 4.71
CA ASN A 386 5.12 -9.42 5.40
C ASN A 386 6.02 -8.46 4.59
N ILE A 387 6.98 -9.00 3.85
CA ILE A 387 7.83 -8.21 2.96
C ILE A 387 7.08 -7.82 1.69
N MET A 388 6.32 -8.75 1.08
CA MET A 388 5.61 -8.49 -0.18
C MET A 388 4.39 -7.58 -0.01
N GLY A 389 3.44 -7.95 0.85
CA GLY A 389 2.16 -7.27 1.02
C GLY A 389 2.22 -5.97 1.84
N ASN A 390 3.14 -5.89 2.82
CA ASN A 390 3.20 -4.77 3.76
C ASN A 390 4.47 -3.93 3.64
N GLY A 391 5.64 -4.58 3.65
CA GLY A 391 6.95 -3.92 3.61
C GLY A 391 7.14 -3.12 2.33
N TYR A 392 7.09 -3.78 1.16
CA TYR A 392 7.20 -3.11 -0.14
C TYR A 392 6.02 -2.17 -0.41
N ALA A 393 4.81 -2.44 0.11
CA ALA A 393 3.68 -1.51 0.02
C ALA A 393 4.00 -0.19 0.74
N ALA A 394 4.37 -0.22 2.03
CA ALA A 394 4.85 0.97 2.74
C ALA A 394 6.05 1.63 2.05
N GLY A 395 6.94 0.83 1.47
CA GLY A 395 8.07 1.30 0.67
C GLY A 395 7.64 2.15 -0.52
N MET A 396 6.68 1.66 -1.31
CA MET A 396 6.13 2.36 -2.47
C MET A 396 5.26 3.55 -2.06
N ASP A 397 4.44 3.42 -1.01
CA ASP A 397 3.63 4.49 -0.44
C ASP A 397 4.51 5.67 0.04
N LEU A 398 5.52 5.39 0.88
CA LEU A 398 6.43 6.42 1.41
C LEU A 398 7.32 7.04 0.33
N ALA A 399 7.70 6.28 -0.70
CA ALA A 399 8.38 6.81 -1.88
C ALA A 399 7.48 7.75 -2.70
N GLY A 400 6.15 7.60 -2.65
CA GLY A 400 5.21 8.58 -3.21
C GLY A 400 4.94 9.79 -2.31
N LEU A 401 5.02 9.61 -0.99
CA LEU A 401 4.82 10.67 0.01
C LEU A 401 6.01 11.64 0.09
N PHE A 402 7.25 11.14 -0.04
CA PHE A 402 8.48 11.95 0.00
C PHE A 402 9.48 11.59 -1.11
N PRO A 403 9.16 11.79 -2.41
CA PRO A 403 9.93 11.22 -3.52
C PRO A 403 11.40 11.65 -3.59
N ARG A 404 11.71 12.88 -3.17
CA ARG A 404 13.07 13.44 -3.14
C ARG A 404 14.00 12.72 -2.16
N TYR A 405 13.47 12.03 -1.14
CA TYR A 405 14.25 11.48 -0.02
C TYR A 405 14.02 9.99 0.29
N ILE A 406 12.84 9.44 -0.05
CA ILE A 406 12.52 8.03 0.21
C ILE A 406 12.47 7.25 -1.10
N ASN A 407 13.23 6.15 -1.13
CA ASN A 407 13.08 5.06 -2.09
C ASN A 407 12.46 3.84 -1.38
N ILE A 408 12.01 2.84 -2.14
CA ILE A 408 11.25 1.69 -1.60
C ILE A 408 11.99 1.04 -0.42
N ARG A 409 13.30 0.81 -0.55
CA ARG A 409 14.14 0.22 0.52
C ARG A 409 14.11 1.04 1.81
N ARG A 410 14.30 2.36 1.72
CA ARG A 410 14.24 3.27 2.89
C ARG A 410 12.85 3.24 3.52
N GLY A 411 11.79 3.24 2.71
CA GLY A 411 10.41 3.16 3.20
C GLY A 411 10.08 1.83 3.91
N CYS A 412 10.57 0.70 3.39
CA CYS A 412 10.45 -0.61 4.06
C CYS A 412 11.08 -0.58 5.46
N MET A 413 12.29 -0.04 5.58
CA MET A 413 13.00 0.08 6.86
C MET A 413 12.29 1.03 7.85
N ILE A 414 11.71 2.13 7.36
CA ILE A 414 10.89 3.03 8.18
C ILE A 414 9.62 2.32 8.66
N CYS A 415 8.96 1.54 7.80
CA CYS A 415 7.81 0.72 8.17
C CYS A 415 8.13 -0.28 9.27
N ALA A 416 9.24 -1.01 9.13
CA ALA A 416 9.71 -1.96 10.13
C ALA A 416 10.02 -1.27 11.47
N ALA A 417 10.64 -0.08 11.46
CA ALA A 417 10.90 0.70 12.67
C ALA A 417 9.62 1.21 13.34
N LEU A 418 8.65 1.73 12.58
CA LEU A 418 7.37 2.22 13.12
C LEU A 418 6.47 1.09 13.66
N SER A 419 6.63 -0.14 13.15
CA SER A 419 5.80 -1.29 13.54
C SER A 419 5.86 -1.65 15.04
N TRP A 420 6.93 -1.26 15.73
CA TRP A 420 7.06 -1.42 17.19
C TRP A 420 6.06 -0.58 17.99
N VAL A 421 5.68 0.59 17.47
CA VAL A 421 4.73 1.53 18.11
C VAL A 421 3.29 1.00 18.05
N VAL A 422 3.00 0.07 17.14
CA VAL A 422 1.66 -0.49 16.91
C VAL A 422 1.21 -1.44 18.03
N GLN A 423 2.15 -2.02 18.80
CA GLN A 423 1.87 -3.01 19.85
C GLN A 423 0.96 -4.18 19.39
N PRO A 424 1.34 -4.89 18.30
CA PRO A 424 0.45 -5.80 17.57
C PRO A 424 -0.11 -6.97 18.39
N TRP A 425 0.51 -7.34 19.50
CA TRP A 425 0.00 -8.36 20.43
C TRP A 425 -1.39 -8.00 20.99
N LEU A 426 -1.72 -6.71 21.13
CA LEU A 426 -3.04 -6.25 21.57
C LEU A 426 -4.16 -6.67 20.60
N PHE A 427 -3.88 -6.78 19.30
CA PHE A 427 -4.86 -7.25 18.30
C PHE A 427 -5.13 -8.75 18.40
N TYR A 428 -4.13 -9.53 18.84
CA TYR A 428 -4.20 -10.99 18.96
C TYR A 428 -4.60 -11.47 20.36
N ASN A 429 -4.84 -10.55 21.31
CA ASN A 429 -5.26 -10.86 22.67
C ASN A 429 -6.58 -11.67 22.70
N THR A 430 -7.54 -11.34 21.82
CA THR A 430 -8.77 -12.13 21.66
C THR A 430 -9.23 -12.18 20.20
N SER A 431 -9.95 -13.23 19.84
CA SER A 431 -10.55 -13.41 18.50
C SER A 431 -11.60 -12.34 18.17
N SER A 432 -12.33 -11.82 19.17
CA SER A 432 -13.32 -10.75 19.01
C SER A 432 -12.67 -9.39 18.73
N VAL A 433 -11.59 -9.03 19.47
CA VAL A 433 -10.80 -7.83 19.19
C VAL A 433 -10.18 -7.93 17.79
N PHE A 434 -9.59 -9.08 17.43
CA PHE A 434 -9.05 -9.31 16.10
C PHE A 434 -10.09 -9.03 14.99
N VAL A 435 -11.27 -9.67 15.06
CA VAL A 435 -12.36 -9.49 14.08
C VAL A 435 -12.87 -8.03 14.05
N ALA A 436 -13.02 -7.37 15.19
CA ALA A 436 -13.40 -5.96 15.27
C ALA A 436 -12.36 -5.05 14.61
N THR A 437 -11.07 -5.31 14.80
CA THR A 437 -9.97 -4.58 14.14
C THR A 437 -9.98 -4.79 12.62
N MET A 438 -10.18 -6.03 12.13
CA MET A 438 -10.27 -6.32 10.69
C MET A 438 -11.42 -5.58 10.00
N ALA A 439 -12.60 -5.55 10.64
CA ALA A 439 -13.74 -4.79 10.13
C ALA A 439 -13.48 -3.27 10.15
N SER A 440 -12.83 -2.76 11.20
CA SER A 440 -12.54 -1.33 11.38
C SER A 440 -11.67 -0.74 10.28
N PHE A 441 -10.69 -1.48 9.74
CA PHE A 441 -9.87 -1.01 8.62
C PHE A 441 -10.68 -0.63 7.38
N SER A 442 -11.84 -1.27 7.15
CA SER A 442 -12.68 -0.97 6.00
C SER A 442 -13.32 0.44 6.04
N VAL A 443 -13.44 1.08 7.22
CA VAL A 443 -14.17 2.34 7.43
C VAL A 443 -13.68 3.45 6.50
N PHE A 444 -12.36 3.65 6.44
CA PHE A 444 -11.76 4.71 5.64
C PHE A 444 -11.51 4.26 4.19
N LEU A 445 -11.33 2.95 3.95
CA LEU A 445 -10.90 2.42 2.67
C LEU A 445 -12.05 2.17 1.69
N ALA A 446 -13.16 1.61 2.15
CA ALA A 446 -14.29 1.26 1.28
C ALA A 446 -14.84 2.44 0.44
N PRO A 447 -15.10 3.64 1.01
CA PRO A 447 -15.54 4.78 0.21
C PRO A 447 -14.45 5.29 -0.76
N LEU A 448 -13.17 5.24 -0.38
CA LEU A 448 -12.08 5.61 -1.28
C LEU A 448 -11.96 4.64 -2.47
N THR A 449 -12.11 3.33 -2.22
CA THR A 449 -12.16 2.30 -3.26
C THR A 449 -13.35 2.52 -4.21
N GLY A 450 -14.53 2.89 -3.68
CA GLY A 450 -15.70 3.24 -4.49
C GLY A 450 -15.47 4.45 -5.41
N ILE A 451 -14.85 5.50 -4.88
CA ILE A 451 -14.42 6.68 -5.65
C ILE A 451 -13.42 6.27 -6.75
N MET A 452 -12.40 5.47 -6.43
CA MET A 452 -11.38 5.03 -7.39
C MET A 452 -11.95 4.24 -8.57
N VAL A 453 -12.81 3.25 -8.29
CA VAL A 453 -13.45 2.45 -9.35
C VAL A 453 -14.38 3.32 -10.20
N THR A 454 -15.12 4.23 -9.58
CA THR A 454 -16.05 5.15 -10.27
C THR A 454 -15.32 6.15 -11.17
N ASP A 455 -14.26 6.78 -10.67
CA ASP A 455 -13.46 7.77 -11.42
C ASP A 455 -12.84 7.13 -12.66
N TYR A 456 -12.18 5.98 -12.49
CA TYR A 456 -11.46 5.31 -13.58
C TYR A 456 -12.40 4.68 -14.62
N PHE A 457 -13.38 3.87 -14.21
CA PHE A 457 -14.24 3.14 -15.17
C PHE A 457 -15.41 3.98 -15.70
N LEU A 458 -16.16 4.66 -14.83
CA LEU A 458 -17.45 5.27 -15.21
C LEU A 458 -17.32 6.71 -15.68
N LEU A 459 -16.40 7.49 -15.09
CA LEU A 459 -16.22 8.90 -15.42
C LEU A 459 -15.14 9.12 -16.48
N ARG A 460 -13.94 8.53 -16.32
CA ARG A 460 -12.82 8.67 -17.27
C ARG A 460 -12.78 7.62 -18.38
N LYS A 461 -13.58 6.55 -18.30
CA LYS A 461 -13.62 5.45 -19.29
C LYS A 461 -12.22 4.87 -19.58
N GLN A 462 -11.47 4.62 -18.51
CA GLN A 462 -10.11 4.07 -18.49
C GLN A 462 -9.01 4.96 -19.10
N LYS A 463 -9.29 6.22 -19.45
CA LYS A 463 -8.32 7.17 -20.01
C LYS A 463 -7.71 8.09 -18.94
N ILE A 464 -6.40 8.26 -18.96
CA ILE A 464 -5.66 9.19 -18.08
C ILE A 464 -4.54 9.89 -18.87
N GLU A 465 -4.11 11.05 -18.38
CA GLU A 465 -2.97 11.80 -18.90
C GLU A 465 -1.78 11.59 -17.96
N LEU A 466 -0.89 10.66 -18.29
CA LEU A 466 0.33 10.37 -17.51
C LEU A 466 1.20 11.62 -17.35
N SER A 467 1.34 12.45 -18.39
CA SER A 467 2.14 13.68 -18.34
C SER A 467 1.68 14.61 -17.21
N GLN A 468 0.36 14.69 -17.00
CA GLN A 468 -0.27 15.57 -16.03
C GLN A 468 -0.16 15.06 -14.59
N LEU A 469 0.27 13.81 -14.37
CA LEU A 469 0.42 13.22 -13.02
C LEU A 469 1.76 13.54 -12.35
N TYR A 470 2.69 14.20 -13.05
CA TYR A 470 4.03 14.53 -12.54
C TYR A 470 4.37 16.04 -12.62
N THR A 471 3.38 16.90 -12.85
CA THR A 471 3.50 18.39 -12.86
C THR A 471 2.64 19.06 -11.77
N LEU A 472 3.00 20.30 -11.38
CA LEU A 472 2.17 21.20 -10.55
C LEU A 472 1.59 22.38 -11.37
N ASP A 473 1.54 22.28 -12.70
CA ASP A 473 0.90 23.29 -13.54
C ASP A 473 -0.55 23.55 -13.08
N LYS A 474 -0.89 24.84 -12.92
CA LYS A 474 -2.20 25.32 -12.48
C LYS A 474 -3.30 25.03 -13.50
N ASP A 475 -2.94 24.93 -14.77
CA ASP A 475 -3.87 24.58 -15.83
C ASP A 475 -3.99 23.08 -16.11
N GLY A 476 -3.08 22.28 -15.53
CA GLY A 476 -3.02 20.83 -15.68
C GLY A 476 -4.22 20.06 -15.08
N SER A 477 -4.54 18.93 -15.70
CA SER A 477 -5.78 18.16 -15.49
C SER A 477 -6.03 17.69 -14.05
N TYR A 478 -4.98 17.55 -13.25
CA TYR A 478 -5.02 17.04 -11.88
C TYR A 478 -4.67 18.08 -10.81
N PHE A 479 -4.58 19.36 -11.18
CA PHE A 479 -4.39 20.46 -10.21
C PHE A 479 -5.68 20.81 -9.45
N PHE A 480 -6.85 20.61 -10.07
CA PHE A 480 -8.17 20.89 -9.48
C PHE A 480 -8.24 22.29 -8.81
N THR A 481 -8.49 22.37 -7.50
CA THR A 481 -8.52 23.62 -6.74
C THR A 481 -7.29 23.67 -5.83
N HIS A 482 -6.29 24.46 -6.20
CA HIS A 482 -5.03 24.62 -5.45
C HIS A 482 -4.30 23.30 -5.11
N GLY A 483 -4.37 22.30 -6.00
CA GLY A 483 -3.80 20.96 -5.79
C GLY A 483 -4.76 19.93 -5.17
N PHE A 484 -6.01 20.30 -4.88
CA PHE A 484 -6.99 19.45 -4.17
C PHE A 484 -8.29 19.26 -4.96
N ASN A 485 -8.72 18.00 -5.14
CA ASN A 485 -10.05 17.64 -5.62
C ASN A 485 -11.04 17.59 -4.45
N LEU A 486 -11.58 18.75 -4.08
CA LEU A 486 -12.55 18.89 -2.98
C LEU A 486 -13.77 17.96 -3.14
N ARG A 487 -14.13 17.57 -4.37
CA ARG A 487 -15.25 16.65 -4.66
C ARG A 487 -14.98 15.26 -4.10
N ALA A 488 -13.78 14.70 -4.34
CA ALA A 488 -13.40 13.40 -3.79
C ALA A 488 -13.26 13.45 -2.27
N ILE A 489 -12.65 14.51 -1.72
CA ILE A 489 -12.44 14.69 -0.28
C ILE A 489 -13.79 14.76 0.46
N LEU A 490 -14.73 15.60 0.01
CA LEU A 490 -16.03 15.76 0.66
C LEU A 490 -16.90 14.51 0.56
N VAL A 491 -16.91 13.81 -0.58
CA VAL A 491 -17.67 12.54 -0.70
C VAL A 491 -17.05 11.44 0.17
N TRP A 492 -15.73 11.35 0.23
CA TRP A 492 -15.03 10.40 1.10
C TRP A 492 -15.40 10.63 2.58
N ILE A 493 -15.31 11.88 3.07
CA ILE A 493 -15.69 12.26 4.43
C ILE A 493 -17.16 11.94 4.72
N LEU A 494 -18.07 12.33 3.82
CA LEU A 494 -19.52 12.08 3.96
C LEU A 494 -19.85 10.59 4.13
N CYS A 495 -19.06 9.70 3.52
CA CYS A 495 -19.30 8.26 3.55
C CYS A 495 -18.60 7.53 4.70
N PHE A 496 -17.40 7.93 5.15
CA PHE A 496 -16.77 7.25 6.29
C PHE A 496 -17.28 7.74 7.65
N VAL A 497 -17.62 9.03 7.80
CA VAL A 497 -17.99 9.62 9.10
C VAL A 497 -19.16 8.89 9.79
N PRO A 498 -20.26 8.50 9.11
CA PRO A 498 -21.36 7.75 9.74
C PRO A 498 -20.96 6.36 10.27
N ALA A 499 -19.87 5.76 9.78
CA ALA A 499 -19.38 4.47 10.26
C ALA A 499 -18.46 4.58 11.50
N VAL A 500 -17.92 5.77 11.80
CA VAL A 500 -16.98 5.97 12.93
C VAL A 500 -17.66 5.76 14.29
N PRO A 501 -18.87 6.27 14.59
CA PRO A 501 -19.54 5.99 15.87
C PRO A 501 -19.78 4.51 16.09
N GLY A 502 -20.25 3.77 15.07
CA GLY A 502 -20.45 2.32 15.17
C GLY A 502 -19.15 1.54 15.35
N MET A 503 -18.03 2.03 14.79
CA MET A 503 -16.69 1.47 15.02
C MET A 503 -16.27 1.64 16.49
N VAL A 504 -16.45 2.84 17.04
CA VAL A 504 -16.09 3.17 18.43
C VAL A 504 -16.92 2.35 19.44
N GLY A 505 -18.24 2.24 19.23
CA GLY A 505 -19.09 1.40 20.10
C GLY A 505 -18.76 -0.10 20.03
N ARG A 506 -18.22 -0.59 18.90
CA ARG A 506 -17.72 -1.98 18.76
C ARG A 506 -16.45 -2.24 19.55
N LEU A 507 -15.55 -1.25 19.61
CA LEU A 507 -14.25 -1.34 20.30
C LEU A 507 -14.35 -0.99 21.79
N ASN A 508 -15.36 -0.22 22.21
CA ASN A 508 -15.64 0.10 23.60
C ASN A 508 -17.15 -0.07 23.91
N PRO A 509 -17.58 -1.24 24.42
CA PRO A 509 -18.99 -1.54 24.73
C PRO A 509 -19.64 -0.60 25.77
N ASN A 510 -18.88 0.21 26.49
CA ASN A 510 -19.41 1.21 27.43
C ASN A 510 -20.02 2.44 26.72
N ILE A 511 -19.80 2.59 25.40
CA ILE A 511 -20.29 3.70 24.59
C ILE A 511 -21.56 3.26 23.86
N SER A 512 -22.71 3.77 24.32
CA SER A 512 -23.99 3.57 23.62
C SER A 512 -24.02 4.37 22.31
N VAL A 513 -24.42 3.72 21.21
CA VAL A 513 -24.43 4.28 19.86
C VAL A 513 -25.78 3.99 19.19
N PRO A 514 -26.41 4.95 18.48
CA PRO A 514 -27.65 4.71 17.75
C PRO A 514 -27.56 3.53 16.77
N ASP A 515 -28.56 2.65 16.83
CA ASP A 515 -28.65 1.41 16.04
C ASP A 515 -28.36 1.59 14.55
N GLY A 516 -28.88 2.65 13.92
CA GLY A 516 -28.61 2.95 12.51
C GLY A 516 -27.13 3.16 12.17
N LEU A 517 -26.33 3.72 13.10
CA LEU A 517 -24.88 3.92 12.92
C LEU A 517 -24.09 2.63 13.21
N VAL A 518 -24.57 1.81 14.14
CA VAL A 518 -24.05 0.45 14.36
C VAL A 518 -24.29 -0.43 13.13
N LYS A 519 -25.48 -0.36 12.53
CA LYS A 519 -25.83 -1.07 11.28
C LYS A 519 -25.07 -0.51 10.08
N TYR A 520 -24.89 0.80 9.96
CA TYR A 520 -24.03 1.39 8.93
C TYR A 520 -22.57 0.93 9.05
N ASN A 521 -22.00 0.91 10.26
CA ASN A 521 -20.67 0.31 10.50
C ASN A 521 -20.63 -1.20 10.19
N THR A 522 -21.69 -1.94 10.53
CA THR A 522 -21.78 -3.39 10.27
C THR A 522 -21.84 -3.72 8.78
N GLY A 523 -22.43 -2.85 7.96
CA GLY A 523 -22.43 -2.95 6.51
C GLY A 523 -21.32 -2.16 5.80
N ASN A 524 -20.32 -1.66 6.55
CA ASN A 524 -19.50 -0.53 6.12
C ASN A 524 -18.86 -0.70 4.74
N TYR A 525 -18.32 -1.88 4.39
CA TYR A 525 -17.66 -2.00 3.08
C TYR A 525 -18.66 -1.76 1.94
N PHE A 526 -19.82 -2.43 1.97
CA PHE A 526 -20.83 -2.27 0.93
C PHE A 526 -21.46 -0.87 0.94
N PHE A 527 -21.85 -0.36 2.11
CA PHE A 527 -22.46 0.97 2.21
C PHE A 527 -21.48 2.08 1.83
N GLY A 528 -20.26 2.06 2.37
CA GLY A 528 -19.20 3.03 2.03
C GLY A 528 -18.82 2.98 0.55
N PHE A 529 -18.59 1.79 -0.02
CA PHE A 529 -18.26 1.63 -1.44
C PHE A 529 -19.39 2.14 -2.36
N PHE A 530 -20.62 1.67 -2.19
CA PHE A 530 -21.71 2.02 -3.10
C PHE A 530 -22.22 3.45 -2.92
N SER A 531 -22.28 3.98 -1.68
CA SER A 531 -22.65 5.37 -1.46
C SER A 531 -21.62 6.33 -2.03
N ALA A 532 -20.33 6.10 -1.77
CA ALA A 532 -19.27 6.95 -2.32
C ALA A 532 -19.22 6.87 -3.85
N SER A 533 -19.42 5.68 -4.44
CA SER A 533 -19.51 5.51 -5.89
C SER A 533 -20.66 6.34 -6.49
N LEU A 534 -21.87 6.21 -5.95
CA LEU A 534 -23.05 6.92 -6.44
C LEU A 534 -22.93 8.44 -6.26
N ILE A 535 -22.55 8.89 -5.07
CA ILE A 535 -22.46 10.32 -4.75
C ILE A 535 -21.31 10.96 -5.55
N TYR A 536 -20.15 10.32 -5.67
CA TYR A 536 -19.03 10.85 -6.46
C TYR A 536 -19.38 10.91 -7.95
N TYR A 537 -20.05 9.89 -8.49
CA TYR A 537 -20.57 9.91 -9.86
C TYR A 537 -21.49 11.12 -10.09
N VAL A 538 -22.49 11.32 -9.24
CA VAL A 538 -23.43 12.46 -9.35
C VAL A 538 -22.71 13.80 -9.22
N VAL A 539 -21.85 13.97 -8.21
CA VAL A 539 -21.10 15.21 -7.98
C VAL A 539 -20.19 15.57 -9.17
N VAL A 540 -19.48 14.60 -9.77
CA VAL A 540 -18.62 14.85 -10.94
C VAL A 540 -19.42 15.03 -12.23
N ARG A 541 -20.61 14.43 -12.35
CA ARG A 541 -21.50 14.67 -13.51
C ARG A 541 -22.16 16.05 -13.48
N ILE A 542 -22.41 16.63 -12.29
CA ILE A 542 -22.87 18.02 -12.13
C ILE A 542 -21.69 18.99 -12.24
N PHE A 543 -20.55 18.66 -11.62
CA PHE A 543 -19.34 19.48 -11.60
C PHE A 543 -18.14 18.71 -12.18
N PRO A 544 -17.97 18.68 -13.51
CA PRO A 544 -16.83 18.01 -14.14
C PRO A 544 -15.49 18.71 -13.84
N PRO A 545 -14.34 17.99 -13.78
CA PRO A 545 -13.02 18.58 -13.84
C PRO A 545 -12.62 18.93 -15.28
N LYS A 546 -11.53 19.68 -15.44
CA LYS A 546 -10.83 19.82 -16.72
C LYS A 546 -10.46 18.43 -17.26
N ASN A 547 -10.48 18.27 -18.58
CA ASN A 547 -9.93 17.12 -19.32
C ASN A 547 -10.43 15.74 -18.85
N LEU A 548 -11.68 15.64 -18.38
CA LEU A 548 -12.26 14.38 -17.91
C LEU A 548 -12.36 13.36 -19.06
N GLY A 549 -11.52 12.32 -19.02
CA GLY A 549 -11.48 11.27 -20.03
C GLY A 549 -10.56 11.58 -21.23
N CYS A 550 -9.71 12.60 -21.13
CA CYS A 550 -8.58 12.80 -22.03
C CYS A 550 -7.47 11.75 -21.77
N ALA A 551 -6.52 11.68 -22.70
CA ALA A 551 -5.28 10.91 -22.60
C ALA A 551 -4.16 11.66 -23.35
N ASP A 552 -2.90 11.41 -23.01
CA ASP A 552 -1.77 12.07 -23.66
C ASP A 552 -1.71 11.74 -25.17
N PRO A 553 -1.31 12.68 -26.04
CA PRO A 553 -1.11 12.41 -27.46
C PRO A 553 0.18 11.63 -27.75
N VAL A 554 1.17 11.68 -26.85
CA VAL A 554 2.49 11.05 -26.97
C VAL A 554 2.85 10.38 -25.65
N ASP A 555 3.50 9.21 -25.70
CA ASP A 555 4.06 8.56 -24.52
C ASP A 555 5.35 9.25 -24.09
N MET A 556 5.24 10.19 -23.15
CA MET A 556 6.35 11.00 -22.65
C MET A 556 7.39 10.22 -21.82
N TYR A 557 7.14 8.97 -21.43
CA TYR A 557 7.91 8.27 -20.40
C TYR A 557 8.50 6.92 -20.84
N GLY A 558 8.42 6.55 -22.13
CA GLY A 558 8.82 5.21 -22.57
C GLY A 558 7.98 4.11 -21.93
N THR A 559 6.73 4.42 -21.59
CA THR A 559 5.80 3.52 -20.91
C THR A 559 5.44 2.37 -21.84
N PHE A 560 4.90 2.63 -23.01
CA PHE A 560 4.21 1.64 -23.82
C PHE A 560 5.16 0.97 -24.81
N THR A 561 4.95 -0.32 -25.04
CA THR A 561 5.45 -0.93 -26.27
C THR A 561 4.77 -0.27 -27.47
N GLU A 562 5.41 -0.27 -28.63
CA GLU A 562 4.87 0.40 -29.83
C GLU A 562 3.46 -0.10 -30.20
N GLU A 563 3.18 -1.39 -30.00
CA GLU A 563 1.87 -2.00 -30.16
C GLU A 563 0.83 -1.46 -29.16
N GLU A 564 1.21 -1.28 -27.90
CA GLU A 564 0.35 -0.72 -26.84
C GLU A 564 0.06 0.77 -27.08
N ALA A 565 1.06 1.55 -27.49
CA ALA A 565 0.89 2.97 -27.85
C ALA A 565 -0.10 3.13 -29.00
N ARG A 566 0.13 2.40 -30.11
CA ARG A 566 -0.77 2.34 -31.27
C ARG A 566 -2.18 1.90 -30.88
N ARG A 567 -2.34 0.87 -30.02
CA ARG A 567 -3.66 0.40 -29.52
C ARG A 567 -4.41 1.47 -28.72
N LYS A 568 -3.70 2.37 -28.04
CA LYS A 568 -4.28 3.47 -27.24
C LYS A 568 -4.51 4.76 -28.05
N THR A 569 -4.08 4.79 -29.32
CA THR A 569 -4.01 6.01 -30.15
C THR A 569 -3.08 7.08 -29.54
N ILE A 570 -1.96 6.63 -28.97
CA ILE A 570 -0.88 7.46 -28.42
C ILE A 570 0.34 7.29 -29.34
N ALA A 571 1.05 8.38 -29.67
CA ALA A 571 2.30 8.29 -30.40
C ALA A 571 3.38 7.58 -29.55
N PRO A 572 4.15 6.62 -30.11
CA PRO A 572 5.24 5.96 -29.39
C PRO A 572 6.27 6.95 -28.82
N PHE A 573 6.96 6.54 -27.75
CA PHE A 573 8.08 7.31 -27.20
C PHE A 573 9.25 7.37 -28.19
N GLU A 574 9.59 8.58 -28.65
CA GLU A 574 10.85 8.85 -29.34
C GLU A 574 11.91 9.25 -28.30
N PRO A 575 13.01 8.49 -28.14
CA PRO A 575 14.10 8.88 -27.25
C PRO A 575 14.75 10.17 -27.77
N ALA A 576 14.99 11.12 -26.87
CA ALA A 576 15.71 12.35 -27.21
C ALA A 576 17.09 12.02 -27.81
N ASP A 577 17.47 12.76 -28.86
CA ASP A 577 18.80 12.65 -29.48
C ASP A 577 19.87 12.84 -28.39
N PRO A 578 20.83 11.90 -28.21
CA PRO A 578 21.90 12.04 -27.22
C PRO A 578 22.82 13.26 -27.44
N ASN A 579 22.69 13.97 -28.57
CA ASN A 579 23.38 15.23 -28.87
C ASN A 579 22.54 16.48 -28.59
N ALA A 580 21.25 16.36 -28.24
CA ALA A 580 20.40 17.50 -27.91
C ALA A 580 20.62 17.99 -26.48
N GLU A 581 20.52 19.30 -26.25
CA GLU A 581 20.50 19.84 -24.88
C GLU A 581 19.28 19.30 -24.11
N PRO A 582 19.44 18.90 -22.83
CA PRO A 582 18.33 18.38 -22.04
C PRO A 582 17.25 19.44 -21.85
N ALA A 583 16.01 19.10 -22.26
CA ALA A 583 14.88 20.01 -22.24
C ALA A 583 14.67 20.65 -20.85
N LYS A 584 14.60 21.97 -20.81
CA LYS A 584 14.36 22.75 -19.59
C LYS A 584 12.90 22.62 -19.14
N LEU A 585 12.60 21.57 -18.39
CA LEU A 585 11.47 21.59 -17.45
C LEU A 585 11.81 22.57 -16.33
N ASP A 586 10.90 23.52 -16.06
CA ASP A 586 11.21 24.78 -15.37
C ASP A 586 11.86 24.64 -13.97
N GLU A 587 12.77 25.56 -13.65
CA GLU A 587 13.35 25.74 -12.32
C GLU A 587 12.34 26.26 -11.27
N ALA A 588 11.07 26.46 -11.64
CA ALA A 588 9.99 26.98 -10.79
C ALA A 588 9.59 26.09 -9.59
N ALA A 589 10.29 24.98 -9.36
CA ALA A 589 10.00 24.00 -8.31
C ALA A 589 10.80 24.17 -6.99
N ASP A 590 11.93 24.88 -6.99
CA ASP A 590 12.63 25.26 -5.74
C ASP A 590 12.21 26.70 -5.37
N VAL A 591 11.21 26.82 -4.48
CA VAL A 591 10.79 28.10 -3.91
C VAL A 591 11.93 28.69 -3.07
N PRO A 592 12.38 29.94 -3.31
CA PRO A 592 13.43 30.54 -2.50
C PRO A 592 12.89 30.94 -1.12
N GLU A 593 13.27 30.20 -0.07
CA GLU A 593 12.96 30.50 1.35
C GLU A 593 13.71 31.74 1.90
N SER A 594 13.74 32.85 1.15
CA SER A 594 14.46 34.08 1.55
C SER A 594 13.93 35.38 0.91
N SER A 595 12.64 35.69 1.09
CA SER A 595 12.10 37.03 0.75
C SER A 595 11.05 37.56 1.75
N ASN A 596 10.28 36.67 2.39
CA ASN A 596 9.08 37.03 3.15
C ASN A 596 9.34 37.54 4.59
N ARG A 597 10.27 38.50 4.75
CA ARG A 597 10.60 39.13 6.06
C ARG A 597 10.81 40.66 6.03
N ALA A 598 10.56 41.33 4.90
CA ALA A 598 10.80 42.77 4.75
C ALA A 598 9.54 43.62 4.50
N ALA A 599 8.35 43.02 4.40
CA ALA A 599 7.09 43.70 4.05
C ALA A 599 6.03 43.60 5.18
N ALA A 600 6.45 43.79 6.42
CA ALA A 600 5.59 43.72 7.62
C ALA A 600 5.94 44.81 8.65
N ARG A 601 6.38 45.96 8.15
CA ARG A 601 6.41 47.28 8.82
C ARG A 601 5.98 48.31 7.78
N ASP A 602 5.39 49.40 8.25
CA ASP A 602 4.95 50.56 7.46
C ASP A 602 3.73 50.34 6.52
N VAL A 603 2.65 49.77 7.07
CA VAL A 603 1.28 50.34 7.05
C VAL A 603 0.63 50.08 8.41
#